data_AF-A0AAE1THW2-F1
#
_entry.id   AF-A0AAE1THW2-F1
#
_cell.length_a   1.000
_cell.length_b   1.000
_cell.length_c   1.000
_cell.angle_alpha   90.00
_cell.angle_beta   90.00
_cell.angle_gamma   90.00
#
_symmetry.space_group_name_H-M   'P 1'
#
loop_
_entity.id
_entity.type
_entity.pdbx_description
1 polymer ?
#
loop_
_entity_poly.entity_id
_entity_poly.type
_entity_poly.pdbx_seq_one_letter_code
_entity_poly.pdbx_strand_id
1 'polypeptide(L)'
;MEASKSTKAIGVPAAILVLVWAAWKVVDWLWLRPKKLERLLRQQGLQGTPYTLLSGDSTKMFNMRIQANSKPMNLSHDIIPRASSFIYHIVNKYGKNNPFMWSGQSPTILITDLVLLKDIMNKIYDFPKPDLNPLLKFIATGLASYNGDKWTKHRRIINPAFNVEKLKIMLPTFYECVNDMVDKWEKMLSTHGGSCEIDVWPFLQNVTCDVISHTAFGSSYEEGKRIFELQKGQLQLIFKLLSKLYIPGYRFLPTGEKKRLTKNDRDIRASLMGIINKKEKAMEAGEAPKDDLLGILLESNHKEIEQHGNSNDNVMTIEDVIEECKVFYSAGQETTSVLLVWTIVLLCKYPEWQNRAREEVLQLFGN
;
A
#
# COMPACT_ATOMS: atom_id res chain seq x y z
N MET A 1 23.75 -46.15 38.82
CA MET A 1 22.34 -45.77 38.57
C MET A 1 21.91 -44.45 39.27
N GLU A 2 22.77 -43.81 40.08
CA GLU A 2 22.42 -42.58 40.83
C GLU A 2 22.69 -41.27 40.08
N ALA A 3 23.67 -41.22 39.17
CA ALA A 3 23.98 -40.02 38.38
C ALA A 3 22.83 -39.57 37.46
N SER A 4 21.96 -40.48 37.00
CA SER A 4 20.81 -40.15 36.13
C SER A 4 19.64 -39.49 36.89
N LYS A 5 19.55 -39.67 38.22
CA LYS A 5 18.48 -39.07 39.04
C LYS A 5 18.79 -37.61 39.39
N SER A 6 20.06 -37.26 39.57
CA SER A 6 20.49 -35.90 39.93
C SER A 6 20.33 -34.90 38.78
N THR A 7 20.66 -35.28 37.54
CA THR A 7 20.48 -34.42 36.36
C THR A 7 19.00 -34.13 36.07
N LYS A 8 18.11 -35.09 36.37
CA LYS A 8 16.65 -34.90 36.26
C LYS A 8 16.10 -34.00 37.37
N ALA A 9 16.71 -33.99 38.56
CA ALA A 9 16.28 -33.18 39.70
C ALA A 9 16.56 -31.67 39.52
N ILE A 10 17.61 -31.30 38.76
CA ILE A 10 17.95 -29.90 38.46
C ILE A 10 17.22 -29.38 37.20
N GLY A 11 16.91 -30.26 36.24
CA GLY A 11 16.22 -29.89 35.00
C GLY A 11 14.78 -29.43 35.21
N VAL A 12 14.05 -29.99 36.18
CA VAL A 12 12.65 -29.65 36.45
C VAL A 12 12.48 -28.24 37.03
N PRO A 13 13.22 -27.81 38.08
CA PRO A 13 13.18 -26.44 38.58
C PRO A 13 13.58 -25.40 37.54
N ALA A 14 14.61 -25.69 36.73
CA ALA A 14 15.04 -24.79 35.65
C ALA A 14 13.95 -24.62 34.59
N ALA A 15 13.29 -25.72 34.17
CA ALA A 15 12.17 -25.66 33.24
C ALA A 15 10.97 -24.86 33.81
N ILE A 16 10.67 -25.03 35.11
CA ILE A 16 9.61 -24.25 35.78
C ILE A 16 9.96 -22.76 35.79
N LEU A 17 11.21 -22.39 36.11
CA LEU A 17 11.65 -21.00 36.10
C LEU A 17 11.53 -20.39 34.69
N VAL A 18 11.88 -21.12 33.64
CA VAL A 18 11.70 -20.67 32.25
C VAL A 18 10.22 -20.48 31.91
N LEU A 19 9.35 -21.39 32.33
CA LEU A 19 7.90 -21.28 32.10
C LEU A 19 7.28 -20.10 32.86
N VAL A 20 7.66 -19.89 34.12
CA VAL A 20 7.20 -18.75 34.93
C VAL A 20 7.69 -17.45 34.33
N TRP A 21 8.96 -17.38 33.93
CA TRP A 21 9.52 -16.21 33.24
C TRP A 21 8.80 -15.92 31.93
N ALA A 22 8.53 -16.94 31.11
CA ALA A 22 7.80 -16.80 29.86
C ALA A 22 6.35 -16.34 30.10
N ALA A 23 5.66 -16.93 31.08
CA ALA A 23 4.32 -16.51 31.47
C ALA A 23 4.29 -15.06 31.96
N TRP A 24 5.27 -14.65 32.78
CA TRP A 24 5.41 -13.27 33.23
C TRP A 24 5.64 -12.30 32.06
N LYS A 25 6.51 -12.66 31.10
CA LYS A 25 6.71 -11.87 29.88
C LYS A 25 5.44 -11.73 29.05
N VAL A 26 4.62 -12.78 28.97
CA VAL A 26 3.32 -12.74 28.30
C VAL A 26 2.34 -11.82 29.03
N VAL A 27 2.25 -11.90 30.35
CA VAL A 27 1.38 -11.02 31.17
C VAL A 27 1.82 -9.55 31.06
N ASP A 28 3.12 -9.29 31.15
CA ASP A 28 3.68 -7.96 31.00
C ASP A 28 3.36 -7.37 29.63
N TRP A 29 3.62 -8.14 28.57
CA TRP A 29 3.37 -7.72 27.19
C TRP A 29 1.88 -7.53 26.87
N LEU A 30 1.01 -8.46 27.31
CA LEU A 30 -0.41 -8.44 26.97
C LEU A 30 -1.23 -7.48 27.83
N TRP A 31 -0.81 -7.18 29.06
CA TRP A 31 -1.65 -6.43 30.00
C TRP A 31 -0.92 -5.30 30.72
N LEU A 32 0.18 -5.59 31.44
CA LEU A 32 0.80 -4.60 32.32
C LEU A 32 1.38 -3.41 31.54
N ARG A 33 2.12 -3.68 30.45
CA ARG A 33 2.71 -2.64 29.61
C ARG A 33 1.65 -1.78 28.91
N PRO A 34 0.63 -2.35 28.22
CA PRO A 34 -0.47 -1.55 27.69
C PRO A 34 -1.17 -0.69 28.74
N LYS A 35 -1.49 -1.23 29.92
CA LYS A 35 -2.13 -0.45 30.99
C LYS A 35 -1.24 0.65 31.55
N LYS A 36 0.07 0.42 31.65
CA LYS A 36 1.05 1.46 32.02
C LYS A 36 1.07 2.58 30.99
N LEU A 37 1.11 2.25 29.69
CA LEU A 37 1.07 3.24 28.61
C LEU A 37 -0.25 4.02 28.60
N GLU A 38 -1.38 3.34 28.80
CA GLU A 38 -2.69 3.99 28.92
C GLU A 38 -2.69 5.06 30.04
N ARG A 39 -2.16 4.70 31.22
CA ARG A 39 -2.05 5.63 32.35
C ARG A 39 -1.16 6.83 32.01
N LEU A 40 -0.02 6.61 31.36
CA LEU A 40 0.90 7.69 30.97
C LEU A 40 0.26 8.66 29.99
N LEU A 41 -0.45 8.16 28.97
CA LEU A 41 -1.17 9.00 28.00
C LEU A 41 -2.23 9.86 28.69
N ARG A 42 -3.00 9.27 29.61
CA ARG A 42 -4.01 10.01 30.38
C ARG A 42 -3.40 11.04 31.32
N GLN A 43 -2.25 10.76 31.92
CA GLN A 43 -1.50 11.72 32.75
C GLN A 43 -0.97 12.91 31.94
N GLN A 44 -0.72 12.73 30.64
CA GLN A 44 -0.38 13.80 29.71
C GLN A 44 -1.62 14.58 29.20
N GLY A 45 -2.82 14.29 29.73
CA GLY A 45 -4.06 14.96 29.36
C GLY A 45 -4.73 14.40 28.10
N LEU A 46 -4.18 13.36 27.48
CA LEU A 46 -4.78 12.75 26.29
C LEU A 46 -5.99 11.89 26.68
N GLN A 47 -7.04 11.99 25.87
CA GLN A 47 -8.25 11.19 26.02
C GLN A 47 -8.30 10.10 24.95
N GLY A 48 -8.95 8.99 25.25
CA GLY A 48 -8.96 7.85 24.33
C GLY A 48 -9.63 6.62 24.90
N THR A 49 -9.69 5.58 24.07
CA THR A 49 -10.30 4.31 24.43
C THR A 49 -9.50 3.58 25.53
N PRO A 50 -10.19 2.90 26.46
CA PRO A 50 -9.52 2.02 27.38
C PRO A 50 -8.94 0.80 26.65
N TYR A 51 -7.76 0.34 27.05
CA TYR A 51 -7.15 -0.84 26.44
C TYR A 51 -7.97 -2.10 26.71
N THR A 52 -8.21 -2.87 25.64
CA THR A 52 -8.83 -4.20 25.66
C THR A 52 -7.83 -5.27 25.25
N LEU A 53 -7.85 -6.40 25.97
CA LEU A 53 -6.87 -7.47 25.84
C LEU A 53 -6.73 -8.00 24.40
N LEU A 54 -5.50 -8.27 23.97
CA LEU A 54 -5.09 -8.82 22.67
C LEU A 54 -5.30 -7.91 21.46
N SER A 55 -6.54 -7.54 21.15
CA SER A 55 -6.86 -6.88 19.88
C SER A 55 -6.96 -5.35 19.98
N GLY A 56 -6.97 -4.77 21.18
CA GLY A 56 -7.26 -3.36 21.36
C GLY A 56 -8.61 -3.03 20.71
N ASP A 57 -8.63 -1.97 19.90
CA ASP A 57 -9.83 -1.57 19.16
C ASP A 57 -9.95 -2.22 17.77
N SER A 58 -9.00 -3.06 17.35
CA SER A 58 -8.95 -3.59 15.98
C SER A 58 -10.24 -4.33 15.60
N THR A 59 -10.83 -5.10 16.52
CA THR A 59 -12.09 -5.82 16.28
C THR A 59 -13.27 -4.86 16.13
N LYS A 60 -13.34 -3.79 16.95
CA LYS A 60 -14.38 -2.77 16.85
C LYS A 60 -14.26 -2.00 15.54
N MET A 61 -13.04 -1.60 15.19
CA MET A 61 -12.73 -0.93 13.94
C MET A 61 -13.20 -1.75 12.73
N PHE A 62 -12.90 -3.06 12.72
CA PHE A 62 -13.34 -3.96 11.66
C PHE A 62 -14.87 -4.09 11.59
N ASN A 63 -15.53 -4.32 12.73
CA ASN A 63 -16.99 -4.46 12.78
C ASN A 63 -17.72 -3.18 12.35
N MET A 64 -17.24 -2.01 12.79
CA MET A 64 -17.78 -0.72 12.37
C MET A 64 -17.54 -0.44 10.89
N ARG A 65 -16.48 -0.98 10.29
CA ARG A 65 -16.27 -0.91 8.85
C ARG A 65 -17.24 -1.80 8.08
N ILE A 66 -17.50 -3.02 8.56
CA ILE A 66 -18.49 -3.92 7.95
C ILE A 66 -19.89 -3.31 8.02
N GLN A 67 -20.31 -2.86 9.20
CA GLN A 67 -21.60 -2.20 9.40
C GLN A 67 -21.68 -0.88 8.62
N ALA A 68 -20.56 -0.15 8.62
CA ALA A 68 -20.17 0.89 7.68
C ALA A 68 -20.70 0.57 6.28
N ASN A 69 -20.12 -0.48 5.70
CA ASN A 69 -20.21 -0.88 4.31
C ASN A 69 -21.50 -1.60 3.91
N SER A 70 -22.24 -2.19 4.86
CA SER A 70 -23.45 -2.96 4.56
C SER A 70 -24.67 -2.11 4.21
N LYS A 71 -24.63 -0.81 4.50
CA LYS A 71 -25.72 0.13 4.20
C LYS A 71 -25.49 0.82 2.85
N PRO A 72 -26.50 1.35 2.15
CA PRO A 72 -26.26 2.32 1.09
C PRO A 72 -25.77 3.66 1.67
N MET A 73 -25.13 4.48 0.84
CA MET A 73 -24.75 5.87 1.18
C MET A 73 -25.22 6.78 0.05
N ASN A 74 -25.84 7.90 0.39
CA ASN A 74 -26.17 8.92 -0.60
C ASN A 74 -24.88 9.57 -1.13
N LEU A 75 -24.91 10.03 -2.37
CA LEU A 75 -23.82 10.84 -2.93
C LEU A 75 -23.73 12.16 -2.15
N SER A 76 -22.81 12.24 -1.19
CA SER A 76 -22.59 13.37 -0.28
C SER A 76 -21.10 13.64 -0.12
N HIS A 77 -20.74 14.87 0.24
CA HIS A 77 -19.37 15.21 0.64
C HIS A 77 -19.04 14.71 2.05
N ASP A 78 -20.04 14.43 2.88
CA ASP A 78 -19.86 13.86 4.23
C ASP A 78 -19.61 12.35 4.17
N ILE A 79 -18.44 11.97 3.66
CA ILE A 79 -18.05 10.56 3.45
C ILE A 79 -17.35 9.95 4.66
N ILE A 80 -16.86 10.76 5.60
CA ILE A 80 -16.02 10.31 6.71
C ILE A 80 -16.72 9.29 7.62
N PRO A 81 -18.01 9.44 7.98
CA PRO A 81 -18.72 8.45 8.79
C PRO A 81 -18.75 7.06 8.15
N ARG A 82 -18.68 6.99 6.81
CA ARG A 82 -18.63 5.75 6.03
C ARG A 82 -17.19 5.26 5.87
N ALA A 83 -16.31 6.11 5.34
CA ALA A 83 -14.96 5.76 4.92
C ALA A 83 -14.04 5.42 6.10
N SER A 84 -14.23 6.09 7.24
CA SER A 84 -13.40 5.96 8.45
C SER A 84 -14.26 5.95 9.71
N SER A 85 -15.29 5.09 9.72
CA SER A 85 -16.34 5.04 10.76
C SER A 85 -15.82 5.00 12.19
N PHE A 86 -14.76 4.22 12.46
CA PHE A 86 -14.18 4.11 13.80
C PHE A 86 -13.44 5.39 14.20
N ILE A 87 -12.60 5.94 13.33
CA ILE A 87 -11.87 7.19 13.60
C ILE A 87 -12.88 8.34 13.83
N TYR A 88 -13.92 8.42 12.99
CA TYR A 88 -15.01 9.38 13.16
C TYR A 88 -15.68 9.27 14.53
N HIS A 89 -15.98 8.04 14.97
CA HIS A 89 -16.54 7.78 16.30
C HIS A 89 -15.61 8.23 17.43
N ILE A 90 -14.31 7.96 17.33
CA ILE A 90 -13.32 8.37 18.33
C ILE A 90 -13.21 9.88 18.44
N VAL A 91 -13.09 10.59 17.31
CA VAL A 91 -13.00 12.05 17.27
C VAL A 91 -14.28 12.69 17.82
N ASN A 92 -15.46 12.17 17.50
CA ASN A 92 -16.71 12.69 18.04
C ASN A 92 -16.88 12.42 19.54
N LYS A 93 -16.39 11.29 20.03
CA LYS A 93 -16.54 10.90 21.44
C LYS A 93 -15.55 11.63 22.36
N TYR A 94 -14.30 11.80 21.93
CA TYR A 94 -13.22 12.34 22.78
C TYR A 94 -12.75 13.73 22.35
N GLY A 95 -13.32 14.28 21.27
CA GLY A 95 -12.94 15.57 20.71
C GLY A 95 -11.73 15.49 19.76
N LYS A 96 -11.36 16.64 19.21
CA LYS A 96 -10.24 16.78 18.26
C LYS A 96 -8.87 16.93 18.93
N ASN A 97 -8.81 16.98 20.27
CA ASN A 97 -7.58 17.18 21.04
C ASN A 97 -6.75 15.89 21.11
N ASN A 98 -6.27 15.45 19.95
CA ASN A 98 -5.40 14.29 19.72
C ASN A 98 -5.82 13.01 20.45
N PRO A 99 -7.04 12.49 20.21
CA PRO A 99 -7.51 11.31 20.92
C PRO A 99 -6.67 10.08 20.55
N PHE A 100 -6.51 9.14 21.49
CA PHE A 100 -5.82 7.89 21.23
C PHE A 100 -6.77 6.68 21.13
N MET A 101 -6.35 5.70 20.34
CA MET A 101 -6.99 4.38 20.18
C MET A 101 -5.94 3.27 20.32
N TRP A 102 -6.37 2.00 20.31
CA TRP A 102 -5.47 0.86 20.41
C TRP A 102 -5.42 0.02 19.13
N SER A 103 -4.23 -0.13 18.57
CA SER A 103 -3.93 -1.06 17.47
C SER A 103 -3.23 -2.29 18.05
N GLY A 104 -3.99 -3.34 18.36
CA GLY A 104 -3.47 -4.46 19.16
C GLY A 104 -3.04 -3.99 20.54
N GLN A 105 -1.80 -4.30 20.92
CA GLN A 105 -1.18 -3.88 22.20
C GLN A 105 -0.52 -2.49 22.14
N SER A 106 -0.55 -1.81 20.99
CA SER A 106 0.13 -0.52 20.80
C SER A 106 -0.87 0.63 20.80
N PRO A 107 -0.65 1.68 21.60
CA PRO A 107 -1.47 2.88 21.51
C PRO A 107 -1.17 3.63 20.20
N THR A 108 -2.19 4.23 19.61
CA THR A 108 -2.11 5.05 18.39
C THR A 108 -2.77 6.38 18.67
N ILE A 109 -2.00 7.47 18.60
CA ILE A 109 -2.50 8.83 18.79
C ILE A 109 -2.99 9.36 17.44
N LEU A 110 -4.22 9.87 17.39
CA LEU A 110 -4.78 10.51 16.19
C LEU A 110 -4.44 11.99 16.22
N ILE A 111 -3.47 12.42 15.42
CA ILE A 111 -3.09 13.83 15.34
C ILE A 111 -4.02 14.55 14.36
N THR A 112 -4.72 15.57 14.84
CA THR A 112 -5.59 16.40 13.98
C THR A 112 -5.13 17.85 13.84
N ASP A 113 -4.15 18.25 14.66
CA ASP A 113 -3.52 19.56 14.60
C ASP A 113 -2.57 19.67 13.39
N LEU A 114 -2.78 20.68 12.54
CA LEU A 114 -2.02 20.86 11.30
C LEU A 114 -0.56 21.25 11.53
N VAL A 115 -0.26 21.98 12.61
CA VAL A 115 1.11 22.38 12.95
C VAL A 115 1.90 21.15 13.38
N LEU A 116 1.31 20.33 14.26
CA LEU A 116 1.92 19.06 14.67
C LEU A 116 2.08 18.09 13.50
N LEU A 117 1.08 17.97 12.61
CA LEU A 117 1.19 17.14 11.41
C LEU A 117 2.35 17.60 10.52
N LYS A 118 2.49 18.90 10.28
CA LYS A 118 3.61 19.45 9.51
C LYS A 118 4.94 19.12 10.16
N ASP A 119 5.06 19.26 11.48
CA ASP A 119 6.30 18.96 12.20
C ASP A 119 6.66 17.47 12.14
N ILE A 120 5.68 16.59 12.35
CA ILE A 120 5.86 15.14 12.26
C ILE A 120 6.31 14.73 10.85
N MET A 121 5.67 15.25 9.81
CA MET A 121 5.96 14.90 8.42
C MET A 121 7.34 15.41 7.95
N ASN A 122 7.90 16.44 8.59
CA ASN A 122 9.25 16.94 8.31
C ASN A 122 10.35 16.20 9.11
N LYS A 123 10.00 15.54 10.22
CA LYS A 123 10.94 14.84 11.10
C LYS A 123 10.94 13.34 10.85
N ILE A 124 11.26 12.94 9.62
CA ILE A 124 11.16 11.55 9.15
C ILE A 124 12.04 10.55 9.90
N TYR A 125 13.12 11.00 10.55
CA TYR A 125 13.99 10.16 11.38
C TYR A 125 13.45 9.98 12.81
N ASP A 126 12.73 10.98 13.34
CA ASP A 126 12.11 10.91 14.67
C ASP A 126 10.77 10.14 14.62
N PHE A 127 10.06 10.25 13.49
CA PHE A 127 8.78 9.60 13.23
C PHE A 127 8.87 8.66 12.02
N PRO A 128 9.61 7.53 12.15
CA PRO A 128 9.68 6.55 11.08
C PRO A 128 8.31 5.92 10.83
N LYS A 129 8.08 5.47 9.59
CA LYS A 129 6.88 4.69 9.24
C LYS A 129 6.83 3.43 10.10
N PRO A 130 5.66 3.02 10.58
CA PRO A 130 5.53 1.80 11.38
C PRO A 130 5.89 0.57 10.54
N ASP A 131 6.42 -0.45 11.21
CA ASP A 131 6.68 -1.74 10.56
C ASP A 131 5.41 -2.32 9.95
N LEU A 132 5.47 -2.67 8.66
CA LEU A 132 4.35 -3.32 8.00
C LEU A 132 4.09 -4.70 8.61
N ASN A 133 2.80 -4.99 8.75
CA ASN A 133 2.33 -6.34 9.00
C ASN A 133 2.98 -7.29 7.97
N PRO A 134 3.52 -8.45 8.39
CA PRO A 134 4.14 -9.41 7.47
C PRO A 134 3.26 -9.82 6.29
N LEU A 135 1.93 -9.79 6.45
CA LEU A 135 1.01 -10.06 5.36
C LEU A 135 0.99 -8.95 4.30
N LEU A 136 1.14 -7.69 4.70
CA LEU A 136 1.18 -6.55 3.78
C LEU A 136 2.49 -6.50 2.99
N LYS A 137 3.57 -7.10 3.51
CA LYS A 137 4.85 -7.21 2.80
C LYS A 137 4.75 -8.02 1.50
N PHE A 138 3.73 -8.88 1.36
CA PHE A 138 3.47 -9.58 0.10
C PHE A 138 3.04 -8.63 -1.03
N ILE A 139 2.39 -7.50 -0.71
CA ILE A 139 1.98 -6.51 -1.71
C ILE A 139 3.21 -5.81 -2.26
N ALA A 140 3.99 -5.18 -1.38
CA ALA A 140 5.30 -4.61 -1.68
C ALA A 140 6.02 -4.16 -0.40
N THR A 141 7.36 -4.16 -0.43
CA THR A 141 8.22 -3.54 0.59
C THR A 141 9.08 -2.39 0.05
N GLY A 142 8.91 -1.93 -1.18
CA GLY A 142 9.71 -0.84 -1.76
C GLY A 142 9.61 0.52 -1.03
N LEU A 143 9.85 1.61 -1.76
CA LEU A 143 9.94 2.99 -1.27
C LEU A 143 8.80 3.41 -0.32
N ALA A 144 7.59 2.90 -0.55
CA ALA A 144 6.42 3.14 0.29
C ALA A 144 6.65 2.70 1.76
N SER A 145 7.48 1.69 2.01
CA SER A 145 7.72 1.14 3.33
C SER A 145 9.08 1.42 3.95
N TYR A 146 10.10 1.70 3.13
CA TYR A 146 11.44 1.94 3.64
C TYR A 146 11.50 3.22 4.51
N ASN A 147 12.45 3.21 5.44
CA ASN A 147 12.79 4.30 6.35
C ASN A 147 14.31 4.59 6.29
N GLY A 148 14.72 5.74 6.82
CA GLY A 148 16.12 6.13 6.98
C GLY A 148 16.91 6.10 5.67
N ASP A 149 18.17 5.69 5.75
CA ASP A 149 19.11 5.78 4.63
C ASP A 149 18.70 4.92 3.43
N LYS A 150 18.06 3.76 3.68
CA LYS A 150 17.51 2.93 2.60
C LYS A 150 16.44 3.69 1.81
N TRP A 151 15.54 4.38 2.50
CA TRP A 151 14.54 5.22 1.84
C TRP A 151 15.17 6.37 1.08
N THR A 152 16.11 7.09 1.70
CA THR A 152 16.80 8.23 1.08
C THR A 152 17.51 7.82 -0.21
N LYS A 153 18.22 6.69 -0.18
CA LYS A 153 18.89 6.09 -1.34
C LYS A 153 17.90 5.78 -2.46
N HIS A 154 16.87 4.99 -2.18
CA HIS A 154 15.91 4.58 -3.21
C HIS A 154 15.18 5.79 -3.80
N ARG A 155 14.78 6.75 -2.95
CA ARG A 155 14.13 7.99 -3.39
C ARG A 155 15.02 8.78 -4.35
N ARG A 156 16.31 8.89 -4.06
CA ARG A 156 17.28 9.59 -4.91
C ARG A 156 17.40 8.96 -6.29
N ILE A 157 17.50 7.63 -6.37
CA ILE A 157 17.65 6.87 -7.62
C ILE A 157 16.39 6.98 -8.49
N ILE A 158 15.21 6.93 -7.87
CA ILE A 158 13.90 6.91 -8.55
C ILE A 158 13.45 8.28 -9.04
N ASN A 159 13.67 9.34 -8.25
CA ASN A 159 13.15 10.69 -8.51
C ASN A 159 13.38 11.22 -9.94
N PRO A 160 14.53 11.00 -10.60
CA PRO A 160 14.77 11.48 -11.96
C PRO A 160 13.73 11.01 -12.99
N ALA A 161 13.13 9.82 -12.81
CA ALA A 161 12.08 9.30 -13.69
C ALA A 161 10.77 10.12 -13.66
N PHE A 162 10.59 10.92 -12.63
CA PHE A 162 9.40 11.77 -12.44
C PHE A 162 9.69 13.25 -12.67
N ASN A 163 10.79 13.58 -13.34
CA ASN A 163 11.04 14.95 -13.80
C ASN A 163 10.06 15.33 -14.92
N VAL A 164 9.63 16.59 -14.96
CA VAL A 164 8.73 17.16 -15.97
C VAL A 164 9.14 16.83 -17.39
N GLU A 165 10.43 16.89 -17.73
CA GLU A 165 10.88 16.55 -19.09
C GLU A 165 10.67 15.07 -19.44
N LYS A 166 10.84 14.16 -18.46
CA LYS A 166 10.54 12.74 -18.65
C LYS A 166 9.04 12.49 -18.73
N LEU A 167 8.24 13.20 -17.93
CA LEU A 167 6.78 13.12 -17.99
C LEU A 167 6.21 13.56 -19.34
N LYS A 168 6.79 14.58 -19.98
CA LYS A 168 6.37 15.02 -21.34
C LYS A 168 6.53 13.90 -22.37
N ILE A 169 7.58 13.09 -22.26
CA ILE A 169 7.84 11.97 -23.18
C ILE A 169 6.77 10.87 -23.03
N MET A 170 6.12 10.76 -21.85
CA MET A 170 5.07 9.78 -21.58
C MET A 170 3.69 10.20 -22.13
N LEU A 171 3.48 11.49 -22.43
CA LEU A 171 2.19 12.04 -22.85
C LEU A 171 1.57 11.35 -24.08
N PRO A 172 2.33 11.05 -25.17
CA PRO A 172 1.76 10.37 -26.34
C PRO A 172 1.17 9.01 -25.97
N THR A 173 1.84 8.24 -25.12
CA THR A 173 1.35 6.94 -24.66
C THR A 173 0.11 7.09 -23.77
N PHE A 174 0.05 8.11 -22.91
CA PHE A 174 -1.18 8.39 -22.14
C PHE A 174 -2.36 8.64 -23.07
N TYR A 175 -2.15 9.43 -24.12
CA TYR A 175 -3.15 9.76 -25.11
C TYR A 175 -3.63 8.52 -25.87
N GLU A 176 -2.70 7.68 -26.35
CA GLU A 176 -3.03 6.42 -27.03
C GLU A 176 -3.87 5.49 -26.15
N CYS A 177 -3.44 5.21 -24.91
CA CYS A 177 -4.18 4.35 -24.00
C CYS A 177 -5.60 4.88 -23.70
N VAL A 178 -5.75 6.20 -23.54
CA VAL A 178 -7.05 6.83 -23.29
C VAL A 178 -7.95 6.76 -24.52
N ASN A 179 -7.42 7.02 -25.71
CA ASN A 179 -8.20 6.92 -26.95
C ASN A 179 -8.66 5.49 -27.21
N ASP A 180 -7.82 4.49 -26.97
CA ASP A 180 -8.21 3.08 -27.08
C ASP A 180 -9.39 2.72 -26.16
N MET A 181 -9.52 3.40 -25.02
CA MET A 181 -10.68 3.27 -24.13
C MET A 181 -11.89 4.01 -24.69
N VAL A 182 -11.72 5.24 -25.15
CA VAL A 182 -12.80 6.06 -25.74
C VAL A 182 -13.38 5.39 -26.99
N ASP A 183 -12.54 4.90 -27.89
CA ASP A 183 -12.94 4.15 -29.09
C ASP A 183 -13.82 2.94 -28.74
N LYS A 184 -13.53 2.25 -27.63
CA LYS A 184 -14.37 1.14 -27.15
C LYS A 184 -15.74 1.65 -26.70
N TRP A 185 -15.79 2.78 -25.99
CA TRP A 185 -17.06 3.41 -25.61
C TRP A 185 -17.86 3.87 -26.83
N GLU A 186 -17.23 4.48 -27.83
CA GLU A 186 -17.89 4.90 -29.07
C GLU A 186 -18.46 3.73 -29.87
N LYS A 187 -17.73 2.61 -29.95
CA LYS A 187 -18.23 1.36 -30.56
C LYS A 187 -19.43 0.81 -29.81
N MET A 188 -19.43 0.86 -28.48
CA MET A 188 -20.56 0.46 -27.66
C MET A 188 -21.79 1.35 -27.91
N LEU A 189 -21.61 2.68 -27.98
CA LEU A 189 -22.68 3.64 -28.30
C LEU A 189 -23.29 3.39 -29.68
N SER A 190 -22.45 3.17 -30.69
CA SER A 190 -22.86 2.89 -32.07
C SER A 190 -23.71 1.63 -32.17
N THR A 191 -23.37 0.60 -31.38
CA THR A 191 -24.10 -0.68 -31.36
C THR A 191 -25.48 -0.58 -30.69
N HIS A 192 -25.66 0.36 -29.75
CA HIS A 192 -26.88 0.51 -28.96
C HIS A 192 -27.80 1.66 -29.41
N GLY A 193 -27.62 2.19 -30.62
CA GLY A 193 -28.52 3.22 -31.17
C GLY A 193 -28.34 4.61 -30.56
N GLY A 194 -27.12 4.94 -30.11
CA GLY A 194 -26.73 6.30 -29.70
C GLY A 194 -26.75 6.59 -28.20
N SER A 195 -27.18 5.64 -27.35
CA SER A 195 -27.09 5.75 -25.89
C SER A 195 -26.88 4.37 -25.27
N CYS A 196 -25.99 4.27 -24.27
CA CYS A 196 -25.81 3.05 -23.48
C CYS A 196 -25.40 3.38 -22.04
N GLU A 197 -25.80 2.52 -21.10
CA GLU A 197 -25.33 2.55 -19.73
C GLU A 197 -24.06 1.69 -19.61
N ILE A 198 -23.02 2.24 -18.98
CA ILE A 198 -21.74 1.56 -18.80
C ILE A 198 -21.24 1.70 -17.37
N ASP A 199 -20.71 0.60 -16.83
CA ASP A 199 -19.84 0.66 -15.65
C ASP A 199 -18.45 1.09 -16.13
N VAL A 200 -18.07 2.35 -15.85
CA VAL A 200 -16.78 2.91 -16.26
C VAL A 200 -15.62 2.38 -15.41
N TRP A 201 -15.87 1.81 -14.23
CA TRP A 201 -14.81 1.44 -13.29
C TRP A 201 -13.81 0.43 -13.89
N PRO A 202 -14.23 -0.69 -14.52
CA PRO A 202 -13.30 -1.62 -15.14
C PRO A 202 -12.47 -0.99 -16.28
N PHE A 203 -13.04 -0.06 -17.04
CA PHE A 203 -12.32 0.64 -18.11
C PHE A 203 -11.23 1.54 -17.54
N LEU A 204 -11.55 2.29 -16.48
CA LEU A 204 -10.59 3.12 -15.76
C LEU A 204 -9.49 2.29 -15.08
N GLN A 205 -9.80 1.10 -14.55
CA GLN A 205 -8.77 0.19 -14.02
C GLN A 205 -7.85 -0.34 -15.12
N ASN A 206 -8.39 -0.60 -16.31
CA ASN A 206 -7.62 -1.11 -17.44
C ASN A 206 -6.72 -0.02 -18.03
N VAL A 207 -7.24 1.19 -18.28
CA VAL A 207 -6.44 2.28 -18.87
C VAL A 207 -5.30 2.70 -17.96
N THR A 208 -5.50 2.77 -16.63
CA THR A 208 -4.40 3.13 -15.72
C THR A 208 -3.37 2.01 -15.60
N CYS A 209 -3.79 0.74 -15.74
CA CYS A 209 -2.89 -0.40 -15.82
C CYS A 209 -2.05 -0.34 -17.10
N ASP A 210 -2.68 0.00 -18.21
CA ASP A 210 -2.04 0.10 -19.51
C ASP A 210 -0.99 1.22 -19.53
N VAL A 211 -1.41 2.41 -19.09
CA VAL A 211 -0.55 3.58 -18.94
C VAL A 211 0.71 3.26 -18.13
N ILE A 212 0.58 2.71 -16.91
CA ILE A 212 1.77 2.43 -16.08
C ILE A 212 2.66 1.34 -16.71
N SER A 213 2.07 0.34 -17.36
CA SER A 213 2.80 -0.75 -18.01
C SER A 213 3.68 -0.23 -19.15
N HIS A 214 3.13 0.63 -20.00
CA HIS A 214 3.87 1.18 -21.11
C HIS A 214 4.88 2.26 -20.67
N THR A 215 4.49 3.20 -19.81
CA THR A 215 5.32 4.39 -19.56
C THR A 215 6.33 4.24 -18.43
N ALA A 216 6.11 3.34 -17.46
CA ALA A 216 7.07 3.10 -16.39
C ALA A 216 7.92 1.85 -16.63
N PHE A 217 7.39 0.85 -17.32
CA PHE A 217 8.05 -0.44 -17.47
C PHE A 217 8.43 -0.78 -18.91
N GLY A 218 7.84 -0.12 -19.91
CA GLY A 218 8.00 -0.48 -21.32
C GLY A 218 7.51 -1.90 -21.62
N SER A 219 6.63 -2.44 -20.77
CA SER A 219 6.02 -3.76 -20.90
C SER A 219 4.75 -3.67 -21.74
N SER A 220 4.20 -4.82 -22.14
CA SER A 220 2.88 -4.84 -22.77
C SER A 220 1.74 -4.74 -21.75
N TYR A 221 0.55 -4.36 -22.22
CA TYR A 221 -0.69 -4.42 -21.46
C TYR A 221 -0.91 -5.80 -20.81
N GLU A 222 -0.68 -6.89 -21.55
CA GLU A 222 -0.92 -8.26 -21.07
C GLU A 222 -0.01 -8.62 -19.89
N GLU A 223 1.27 -8.23 -19.97
CA GLU A 223 2.25 -8.43 -18.90
C GLU A 223 1.82 -7.68 -17.63
N GLY A 224 1.45 -6.41 -17.77
CA GLY A 224 0.97 -5.58 -16.65
C GLY A 224 -0.34 -6.07 -16.06
N LYS A 225 -1.31 -6.44 -16.91
CA LYS A 225 -2.62 -6.96 -16.50
C LYS A 225 -2.47 -8.22 -15.64
N ARG A 226 -1.56 -9.12 -16.03
CA ARG A 226 -1.28 -10.34 -15.25
C ARG A 226 -0.76 -10.01 -13.85
N ILE A 227 0.17 -9.08 -13.73
CA ILE A 227 0.72 -8.63 -12.45
C ILE A 227 -0.40 -8.03 -11.59
N PHE A 228 -1.23 -7.17 -12.17
CA PHE A 228 -2.34 -6.54 -11.47
C PHE A 228 -3.36 -7.55 -10.94
N GLU A 229 -3.82 -8.48 -11.77
CA GLU A 229 -4.80 -9.49 -11.35
C GLU A 229 -4.29 -10.31 -10.15
N LEU A 230 -2.99 -10.64 -10.17
CA LEU A 230 -2.34 -11.32 -9.05
C LEU A 230 -2.25 -10.44 -7.80
N GLN A 231 -1.89 -9.16 -7.94
CA GLN A 231 -1.83 -8.19 -6.82
C GLN A 231 -3.21 -7.93 -6.21
N LYS A 232 -4.25 -7.77 -7.05
CA LYS A 232 -5.65 -7.65 -6.61
C LYS A 232 -6.10 -8.89 -5.83
N GLY A 233 -5.78 -10.08 -6.35
CA GLY A 233 -6.03 -11.35 -5.66
C GLY A 233 -5.28 -11.48 -4.33
N GLN A 234 -4.02 -11.02 -4.27
CA GLN A 234 -3.25 -10.96 -3.02
C GLN A 234 -3.91 -10.04 -2.00
N LEU A 235 -4.30 -8.82 -2.39
CA LEU A 235 -4.90 -7.85 -1.50
C LEU A 235 -6.19 -8.38 -0.84
N GLN A 236 -7.05 -9.04 -1.63
CA GLN A 236 -8.26 -9.71 -1.11
C GLN A 236 -7.93 -10.81 -0.10
N LEU A 237 -6.95 -11.66 -0.39
CA LEU A 237 -6.50 -12.72 0.52
C LEU A 237 -5.90 -12.14 1.81
N ILE A 238 -5.12 -11.06 1.70
CA ILE A 238 -4.52 -10.37 2.84
C ILE A 238 -5.60 -9.80 3.73
N PHE A 239 -6.60 -9.10 3.19
CA PHE A 239 -7.70 -8.57 4.00
C PHE A 239 -8.47 -9.69 4.73
N LYS A 240 -8.69 -10.83 4.08
CA LYS A 240 -9.31 -12.02 4.70
C LYS A 240 -8.46 -12.64 5.82
N LEU A 241 -7.15 -12.53 5.74
CA LEU A 241 -6.23 -13.02 6.78
C LEU A 241 -6.09 -12.01 7.93
N LEU A 242 -5.97 -10.72 7.60
CA LEU A 242 -5.95 -9.61 8.58
C LEU A 242 -7.22 -9.64 9.45
N SER A 243 -8.38 -9.91 8.85
CA SER A 243 -9.63 -10.04 9.60
C SER A 243 -9.64 -11.20 10.60
N LYS A 244 -8.69 -12.14 10.54
CA LYS A 244 -8.59 -13.28 11.45
C LYS A 244 -7.43 -13.16 12.43
N LEU A 245 -6.63 -12.08 12.36
CA LEU A 245 -5.46 -11.89 13.22
C LEU A 245 -5.81 -11.68 14.70
N TYR A 246 -7.06 -11.32 15.02
CA TYR A 246 -7.51 -11.24 16.41
C TYR A 246 -7.62 -12.63 17.07
N ILE A 247 -7.60 -13.72 16.28
CA ILE A 247 -7.63 -15.10 16.78
C ILE A 247 -6.20 -15.49 17.19
N PRO A 248 -5.91 -15.71 18.49
CA PRO A 248 -4.58 -16.08 18.95
C PRO A 248 -4.07 -17.34 18.25
N GLY A 249 -2.81 -17.33 17.82
CA GLY A 249 -2.18 -18.46 17.13
C GLY A 249 -2.51 -18.60 15.64
N TYR A 250 -3.55 -17.91 15.12
CA TYR A 250 -3.99 -18.07 13.72
C TYR A 250 -2.88 -17.79 12.70
N ARG A 251 -2.02 -16.81 12.97
CA ARG A 251 -0.88 -16.44 12.11
C ARG A 251 0.13 -17.58 11.85
N PHE A 252 0.16 -18.57 12.74
CA PHE A 252 1.08 -19.71 12.65
C PHE A 252 0.48 -20.91 11.91
N LEU A 253 -0.82 -20.89 11.62
CA LEU A 253 -1.48 -21.99 10.92
C LEU A 253 -1.13 -21.98 9.42
N PRO A 254 -0.77 -23.13 8.82
CA PRO A 254 -0.53 -23.25 7.39
C PRO A 254 -1.87 -23.30 6.64
N THR A 255 -2.47 -22.15 6.38
CA THR A 255 -3.77 -22.06 5.70
C THR A 255 -3.62 -22.15 4.17
N GLY A 256 -4.70 -22.57 3.49
CA GLY A 256 -4.75 -22.55 2.03
C GLY A 256 -4.58 -21.15 1.45
N GLU A 257 -5.09 -20.13 2.15
CA GLU A 257 -4.88 -18.72 1.81
C GLU A 257 -3.40 -18.32 1.85
N LYS A 258 -2.65 -18.76 2.88
CA LYS A 258 -1.20 -18.47 2.97
C LYS A 258 -0.41 -19.13 1.84
N LYS A 259 -0.75 -20.38 1.48
CA LYS A 259 -0.15 -21.07 0.32
C LYS A 259 -0.43 -20.32 -0.98
N ARG A 260 -1.66 -19.83 -1.18
CA ARG A 260 -2.03 -19.02 -2.35
C ARG A 260 -1.28 -17.69 -2.38
N LEU A 261 -1.10 -17.01 -1.25
CA LEU A 261 -0.30 -15.78 -1.20
C LEU A 261 1.14 -16.01 -1.66
N THR A 262 1.80 -17.06 -1.14
CA THR A 262 3.17 -17.40 -1.54
C THR A 262 3.25 -17.78 -3.01
N LYS A 263 2.25 -18.48 -3.55
CA LYS A 263 2.19 -18.77 -4.98
C LYS A 263 2.05 -17.50 -5.81
N ASN A 264 1.08 -16.64 -5.50
CA ASN A 264 0.87 -15.39 -6.22
C ASN A 264 2.10 -14.49 -6.19
N ASP A 265 2.78 -14.39 -5.04
CA ASP A 265 4.01 -13.60 -4.91
C ASP A 265 5.11 -14.14 -5.82
N ARG A 266 5.28 -15.46 -5.87
CA ARG A 266 6.23 -16.10 -6.79
C ARG A 266 5.89 -15.79 -8.26
N ASP A 267 4.62 -15.88 -8.64
CA ASP A 267 4.17 -15.64 -10.01
C ASP A 267 4.35 -14.15 -10.41
N ILE A 268 4.08 -13.21 -9.49
CA ILE A 268 4.34 -11.77 -9.66
C ILE A 268 5.84 -11.53 -9.86
N ARG A 269 6.67 -12.07 -8.96
CA ARG A 269 8.14 -11.93 -9.03
C ARG A 269 8.71 -12.49 -10.32
N ALA A 270 8.22 -13.65 -10.78
CA ALA A 270 8.64 -14.23 -12.05
C ALA A 270 8.26 -13.35 -13.24
N SER A 271 7.06 -12.76 -13.23
CA SER A 271 6.60 -11.85 -14.29
C SER A 271 7.46 -10.58 -14.34
N LEU A 272 7.70 -9.97 -13.18
CA LEU A 272 8.56 -8.79 -13.06
C LEU A 272 10.01 -9.07 -13.47
N MET A 273 10.56 -10.22 -13.08
CA MET A 273 11.90 -10.64 -13.51
C MET A 273 11.97 -10.79 -15.03
N GLY A 274 10.91 -11.30 -15.67
CA GLY A 274 10.81 -11.35 -17.13
C GLY A 274 10.93 -9.97 -17.78
N ILE A 275 10.20 -8.99 -17.25
CA ILE A 275 10.23 -7.59 -17.73
C ILE A 275 11.62 -6.98 -17.52
N ILE A 276 12.22 -7.17 -16.34
CA ILE A 276 13.56 -6.67 -16.01
C ILE A 276 14.60 -7.25 -16.98
N ASN A 277 14.65 -8.58 -17.11
CA ASN A 277 15.61 -9.26 -17.99
C ASN A 277 15.45 -8.85 -19.46
N LYS A 278 14.21 -8.65 -19.94
CA LYS A 278 13.95 -8.17 -21.30
C LYS A 278 14.55 -6.78 -21.52
N LYS A 279 14.46 -5.93 -20.49
CA LYS A 279 14.98 -4.57 -20.54
C LYS A 279 16.50 -4.51 -20.45
N GLU A 280 17.10 -5.29 -19.54
CA GLU A 280 18.56 -5.40 -19.44
C GLU A 280 19.17 -5.86 -20.77
N LYS A 281 18.59 -6.88 -21.41
CA LYS A 281 19.04 -7.35 -22.73
C LYS A 281 18.95 -6.29 -23.83
N ALA A 282 17.88 -5.49 -23.84
CA ALA A 282 17.74 -4.40 -24.80
C ALA A 282 18.83 -3.34 -24.60
N MET A 283 19.14 -3.00 -23.33
CA MET A 283 20.22 -2.07 -22.98
C MET A 283 21.60 -2.62 -23.38
N GLU A 284 21.87 -3.90 -23.14
CA GLU A 284 23.11 -4.58 -23.55
C GLU A 284 23.27 -4.61 -25.08
N ALA A 285 22.17 -4.73 -25.82
CA ALA A 285 22.16 -4.69 -27.29
C ALA A 285 22.40 -3.28 -27.87
N GLY A 286 22.59 -2.27 -27.01
CA GLY A 286 22.81 -0.89 -27.43
C GLY A 286 21.53 -0.15 -27.86
N GLU A 287 20.34 -0.69 -27.55
CA GLU A 287 19.12 0.09 -27.67
C GLU A 287 19.19 1.26 -26.70
N ALA A 288 18.83 2.46 -27.16
CA ALA A 288 18.80 3.64 -26.30
C ALA A 288 17.94 3.34 -25.07
N PRO A 289 18.43 3.60 -23.84
CA PRO A 289 17.63 3.43 -22.64
C PRO A 289 16.32 4.19 -22.83
N LYS A 290 15.20 3.47 -22.80
CA LYS A 290 13.91 4.16 -22.75
C LYS A 290 13.88 4.96 -21.47
N ASP A 291 13.49 6.22 -21.60
CA ASP A 291 13.38 7.22 -20.53
C ASP A 291 12.22 6.94 -19.55
N ASP A 292 11.95 5.66 -19.30
CA ASP A 292 10.96 5.17 -18.37
C ASP A 292 11.59 4.82 -17.02
N LEU A 293 10.74 4.60 -16.02
CA LEU A 293 11.15 4.36 -14.64
C LEU A 293 12.10 3.17 -14.50
N LEU A 294 11.77 2.03 -15.12
CA LEU A 294 12.60 0.84 -15.02
C LEU A 294 13.95 1.03 -15.72
N GLY A 295 13.98 1.70 -16.88
CA GLY A 295 15.22 2.04 -17.58
C GLY A 295 16.13 2.90 -16.72
N ILE A 296 15.58 3.96 -16.11
CA ILE A 296 16.31 4.87 -15.22
C ILE A 296 16.84 4.14 -13.97
N LEU A 297 16.03 3.27 -13.38
CA LEU A 297 16.43 2.46 -12.23
C LEU A 297 17.63 1.56 -12.58
N LEU A 298 17.55 0.84 -13.70
CA LEU A 298 18.60 -0.08 -14.13
C LEU A 298 19.87 0.68 -14.54
N GLU A 299 19.74 1.76 -15.30
CA GLU A 299 20.89 2.59 -15.72
C GLU A 299 21.60 3.20 -14.52
N SER A 300 20.86 3.78 -13.57
CA SER A 300 21.45 4.34 -12.35
C SER A 300 22.15 3.27 -11.53
N ASN A 301 21.60 2.06 -11.48
CA ASN A 301 22.21 0.95 -10.77
C ASN A 301 23.51 0.47 -11.44
N HIS A 302 23.51 0.35 -12.78
CA HIS A 302 24.71 0.01 -13.56
C HIS A 302 25.83 1.03 -13.36
N LYS A 303 25.52 2.34 -13.41
CA LYS A 303 26.51 3.41 -13.18
C LYS A 303 27.16 3.31 -11.80
N GLU A 304 26.39 3.03 -10.76
CA GLU A 304 26.92 2.84 -9.40
C GLU A 304 27.81 1.60 -9.30
N ILE A 305 27.44 0.50 -9.97
CA ILE A 305 28.25 -0.73 -10.04
C ILE A 305 29.57 -0.47 -10.77
N GLU A 306 29.55 0.25 -11.90
CA GLU A 306 30.76 0.59 -12.68
C GLU A 306 31.72 1.49 -11.90
N GLN A 307 31.21 2.47 -11.17
CA GLN A 307 32.03 3.47 -10.46
C GLN A 307 32.59 2.97 -9.13
N HIS A 308 31.84 2.11 -8.43
CA HIS A 308 32.13 1.78 -7.03
C HIS A 308 32.13 0.28 -6.72
N GLY A 309 31.84 -0.57 -7.71
CA GLY A 309 31.75 -2.01 -7.55
C GLY A 309 30.43 -2.47 -6.92
N ASN A 310 30.12 -3.76 -7.11
CA ASN A 310 28.85 -4.37 -6.69
C ASN A 310 28.67 -4.48 -5.15
N SER A 311 29.72 -4.22 -4.37
CA SER A 311 29.68 -4.24 -2.90
C SER A 311 29.35 -2.87 -2.28
N ASN A 312 29.10 -1.84 -3.10
CA ASN A 312 28.76 -0.52 -2.60
C ASN A 312 27.32 -0.50 -2.03
N ASP A 313 27.16 0.07 -0.84
CA ASP A 313 25.87 0.30 -0.19
C ASP A 313 24.91 1.16 -1.03
N ASN A 314 25.40 1.85 -2.07
CA ASN A 314 24.58 2.60 -3.04
C ASN A 314 23.96 1.76 -4.17
N VAL A 315 24.33 0.49 -4.34
CA VAL A 315 23.79 -0.38 -5.39
C VAL A 315 22.49 -1.03 -4.91
N MET A 316 21.40 -0.92 -5.66
CA MET A 316 20.15 -1.65 -5.41
C MET A 316 20.30 -3.12 -5.80
N THR A 317 19.85 -4.01 -4.93
CA THR A 317 19.78 -5.43 -5.29
C THR A 317 18.66 -5.69 -6.29
N ILE A 318 18.72 -6.79 -7.04
CA ILE A 318 17.60 -7.20 -7.91
C ILE A 318 16.28 -7.34 -7.13
N GLU A 319 16.38 -7.78 -5.87
CA GLU A 319 15.25 -7.87 -4.96
C GLU A 319 14.65 -6.50 -4.65
N ASP A 320 15.50 -5.50 -4.43
CA ASP A 320 15.06 -4.12 -4.25
C ASP A 320 14.35 -3.59 -5.50
N VAL A 321 14.89 -3.85 -6.70
CA VAL A 321 14.27 -3.45 -7.97
C VAL A 321 12.89 -4.07 -8.12
N ILE A 322 12.74 -5.38 -7.84
CA ILE A 322 11.45 -6.08 -7.89
C ILE A 322 10.44 -5.46 -6.93
N GLU A 323 10.86 -5.18 -5.70
CA GLU A 323 9.97 -4.60 -4.69
C GLU A 323 9.58 -3.15 -5.03
N GLU A 324 10.44 -2.37 -5.68
CA GLU A 324 10.06 -1.08 -6.26
C GLU A 324 9.05 -1.25 -7.41
N CYS A 325 9.29 -2.16 -8.35
CA CYS A 325 8.34 -2.43 -9.43
C CYS A 325 6.95 -2.80 -8.90
N LYS A 326 6.88 -3.64 -7.85
CA LYS A 326 5.61 -3.98 -7.18
C LYS A 326 4.90 -2.74 -6.64
N VAL A 327 5.64 -1.82 -5.99
CA VAL A 327 5.08 -0.55 -5.50
C VAL A 327 4.51 0.27 -6.66
N PHE A 328 5.26 0.47 -7.74
CA PHE A 328 4.84 1.36 -8.82
C PHE A 328 3.66 0.84 -9.62
N TYR A 329 3.60 -0.47 -9.92
CA TYR A 329 2.41 -1.08 -10.53
C TYR A 329 1.16 -0.88 -9.66
N SER A 330 1.26 -1.20 -8.37
CA SER A 330 0.13 -1.05 -7.45
C SER A 330 -0.29 0.41 -7.25
N ALA A 331 0.66 1.31 -7.04
CA ALA A 331 0.40 2.71 -6.76
C ALA A 331 -0.15 3.45 -7.98
N GLY A 332 0.48 3.28 -9.14
CA GLY A 332 0.13 3.99 -10.37
C GLY A 332 -1.27 3.66 -10.89
N GLN A 333 -1.74 2.44 -10.69
CA GLN A 333 -3.02 2.00 -11.20
C GLN A 333 -4.19 2.24 -10.24
N GLU A 334 -4.13 1.68 -9.02
CA GLU A 334 -5.27 1.64 -8.11
C GLU A 334 -5.65 3.05 -7.67
N THR A 335 -4.67 3.88 -7.31
CA THR A 335 -4.95 5.26 -6.85
C THR A 335 -5.51 6.14 -7.97
N THR A 336 -4.93 6.07 -9.17
CA THR A 336 -5.37 6.86 -10.33
C THR A 336 -6.74 6.42 -10.82
N SER A 337 -7.03 5.12 -10.88
CA SER A 337 -8.36 4.65 -11.27
C SER A 337 -9.41 5.15 -10.27
N VAL A 338 -9.17 5.00 -8.95
CA VAL A 338 -10.06 5.50 -7.88
C VAL A 338 -10.28 7.01 -8.03
N LEU A 339 -9.22 7.78 -8.28
CA LEU A 339 -9.34 9.21 -8.50
C LEU A 339 -10.25 9.51 -9.70
N LEU A 340 -10.00 8.88 -10.85
CA LEU A 340 -10.76 9.12 -12.08
C LEU A 340 -12.25 8.78 -11.93
N VAL A 341 -12.60 7.67 -11.27
CA VAL A 341 -14.02 7.33 -11.10
C VAL A 341 -14.74 8.32 -10.22
N TRP A 342 -14.11 8.76 -9.12
CA TRP A 342 -14.73 9.74 -8.23
C TRP A 342 -14.83 11.09 -8.91
N THR A 343 -13.86 11.46 -9.74
CA THR A 343 -13.95 12.65 -10.60
C THR A 343 -15.15 12.55 -11.53
N ILE A 344 -15.32 11.46 -12.28
CA ILE A 344 -16.48 11.27 -13.18
C ILE A 344 -17.78 11.32 -12.39
N VAL A 345 -17.87 10.63 -11.24
CA VAL A 345 -19.06 10.63 -10.37
C VAL A 345 -19.41 12.05 -9.91
N LEU A 346 -18.43 12.87 -9.54
CA LEU A 346 -18.64 14.26 -9.13
C LEU A 346 -19.04 15.15 -10.31
N LEU A 347 -18.44 14.98 -11.48
CA LEU A 347 -18.82 15.74 -12.68
C LEU A 347 -20.25 15.40 -13.12
N CYS A 348 -20.66 14.13 -13.05
CA CYS A 348 -22.05 13.71 -13.30
C CYS A 348 -23.03 14.31 -12.28
N LYS A 349 -22.61 14.44 -11.01
CA LYS A 349 -23.43 15.03 -9.95
C LYS A 349 -23.55 16.55 -10.08
N TYR A 350 -22.51 17.22 -10.58
CA TYR A 350 -22.44 18.68 -10.71
C TYR A 350 -22.21 19.07 -12.17
N PRO A 351 -23.27 19.09 -13.02
CA PRO A 351 -23.15 19.42 -14.44
C PRO A 351 -22.52 20.79 -14.72
N GLU A 352 -22.65 21.74 -13.80
CA GLU A 352 -22.00 23.04 -13.90
C GLU A 352 -20.46 22.91 -13.91
N TRP A 353 -19.89 21.98 -13.14
CA TRP A 353 -18.44 21.73 -13.10
C TRP A 353 -18.00 21.02 -14.38
N GLN A 354 -18.81 20.07 -14.85
CA GLN A 354 -18.56 19.38 -16.12
C GLN A 354 -18.53 20.34 -17.30
N ASN A 355 -19.51 21.25 -17.38
CA ASN A 355 -19.59 22.24 -18.47
C ASN A 355 -18.39 23.19 -18.43
N ARG A 356 -18.04 23.72 -17.26
CA ARG A 356 -16.88 24.62 -17.10
C ARG A 356 -15.55 23.93 -17.48
N ALA A 357 -15.36 22.68 -17.04
CA ALA A 357 -14.17 21.92 -17.41
C ALA A 357 -14.10 21.67 -18.92
N ARG A 358 -15.25 21.34 -19.54
CA ARG A 358 -15.33 21.14 -21.00
C ARG A 358 -15.06 22.44 -21.76
N GLU A 359 -15.61 23.56 -21.31
CA GLU A 359 -15.37 24.89 -21.92
C GLU A 359 -13.89 25.27 -21.88
N GLU A 360 -13.21 25.04 -20.76
CA GLU A 360 -11.77 25.31 -20.63
C GLU A 360 -10.95 24.46 -21.62
N VAL A 361 -11.25 23.17 -21.76
CA VAL A 361 -10.60 22.29 -22.74
C VAL A 361 -10.82 22.79 -24.17
N LEU A 362 -12.06 23.14 -24.53
CA LEU A 362 -12.39 23.64 -25.87
C LEU A 362 -11.73 24.99 -26.18
N GLN A 363 -11.60 25.87 -25.18
CA GLN A 363 -10.93 27.16 -25.34
C GLN A 363 -9.42 27.02 -25.59
N LEU A 364 -8.76 26.06 -24.93
CA LEU A 364 -7.31 25.89 -25.00
C LEU A 364 -6.87 25.01 -26.17
N PHE A 365 -7.65 23.97 -26.48
CA PHE A 365 -7.26 22.94 -27.46
C PHE A 365 -8.10 22.93 -28.73
N GLY A 366 -9.20 23.69 -28.78
CA GLY A 366 -10.14 23.67 -29.90
C GLY A 366 -11.13 22.49 -29.82
N ASN A 367 -11.87 22.29 -30.92
CA ASN A 367 -12.82 21.17 -31.07
C ASN A 367 -12.11 19.87 -31.45
#